data_AF-A0A920GT67-F1
#
_entry.id   AF-A0A920GT67-F1
#
_cell.length_a   1.000
_cell.length_b   1.000
_cell.length_c   1.000
_cell.angle_alpha   90.00
_cell.angle_beta   90.00
_cell.angle_gamma   90.00
#
_symmetry.space_group_name_H-M   'P 1'
#
loop_
_entity.id
_entity.type
_entity.pdbx_description
1 polymer ?
#
loop_
_entity_poly.entity_id
_entity_poly.type
_entity_poly.pdbx_seq_one_letter_code
_entity_poly.pdbx_strand_id
1 'polypeptide(L)'
;MIATAKGDPKFTLITLFAHPDSETVKNVEKWNSDPLLPISNNGKLFGWGVADDLAGCACAVEAIKVTLDRKNGIGRYNFRFNTI
;
A
#
# COMPACT_ATOMS: atom_id res chain seq x y z
N MET A 1 -12.70 -0.93 -0.20
CA MET A 1 -12.53 -2.15 0.64
C MET A 1 -12.10 -1.73 2.04
N ILE A 2 -12.55 -2.41 3.11
CA ILE A 2 -12.08 -2.14 4.48
C ILE A 2 -11.59 -3.45 5.10
N ALA A 3 -10.41 -3.43 5.71
CA ALA A 3 -9.83 -4.52 6.47
C ALA A 3 -9.49 -4.04 7.90
N THR A 4 -9.67 -4.91 8.89
CA THR A 4 -9.35 -4.60 10.28
C THR A 4 -8.42 -5.66 10.84
N ALA A 5 -7.26 -5.23 11.35
CA ALA A 5 -6.38 -6.08 12.14
C ALA A 5 -6.78 -5.98 13.62
N LYS A 6 -6.93 -7.15 14.27
CA LYS A 6 -7.18 -7.23 15.71
C LYS A 6 -5.96 -6.73 16.48
N GLY A 7 -6.22 -6.00 17.55
CA GLY A 7 -5.23 -5.49 18.50
C GLY A 7 -5.91 -5.25 19.84
N ASP A 8 -5.14 -4.83 20.84
CA ASP A 8 -5.69 -4.57 22.17
C ASP A 8 -6.57 -3.30 22.13
N PRO A 9 -7.87 -3.40 22.48
CA PRO A 9 -8.81 -2.30 22.37
C PRO A 9 -8.51 -1.13 23.32
N LYS A 10 -7.61 -1.30 24.31
CA LYS A 10 -7.21 -0.22 25.22
C LYS A 10 -6.34 0.84 24.55
N PHE A 11 -5.74 0.52 23.41
CA PHE A 11 -4.93 1.46 22.64
C PHE A 11 -5.73 2.09 21.50
N THR A 12 -5.27 3.25 21.04
CA THR A 12 -5.89 4.03 19.96
C THR A 12 -6.01 3.21 18.67
N LEU A 13 -7.18 3.32 18.03
CA LEU A 13 -7.39 2.80 16.68
C LEU A 13 -6.72 3.71 15.66
N ILE A 14 -5.85 3.14 14.82
CA ILE A 14 -5.23 3.85 13.70
C ILE A 14 -5.97 3.46 12.41
N THR A 15 -6.36 4.45 11.62
CA THR A 15 -6.91 4.22 10.27
C THR A 15 -5.90 4.67 9.22
N LEU A 16 -5.54 3.74 8.34
CA LEU A 16 -4.74 3.97 7.15
C LEU A 16 -5.69 4.10 5.96
N PHE A 17 -5.49 5.13 5.16
CA PHE A 17 -6.28 5.42 3.97
C PHE A 17 -5.39 5.31 2.74
N ALA A 18 -5.85 4.60 1.72
CA ALA A 18 -5.11 4.37 0.48
C ALA A 18 -6.08 4.12 -0.68
N HIS A 19 -5.57 4.11 -1.92
CA HIS A 19 -6.35 3.69 -3.08
C HIS A 19 -5.59 2.65 -3.93
N PRO A 20 -6.20 1.49 -4.23
CA PRO A 20 -5.52 0.41 -4.95
C PRO A 20 -5.72 0.47 -6.47
N ASP A 21 -6.57 1.38 -6.94
CA ASP A 21 -6.73 1.73 -8.35
C ASP A 21 -5.70 2.77 -8.76
N SER A 22 -5.47 2.85 -10.06
CA SER A 22 -4.59 3.82 -10.68
C SER A 22 -5.32 4.53 -11.80
N GLU A 23 -4.81 5.69 -12.20
CA GLU A 23 -5.31 6.38 -13.38
C GLU A 23 -5.25 5.48 -14.62
N THR A 24 -6.07 5.79 -15.63
CA THR A 24 -5.98 5.13 -16.94
C THR A 24 -4.57 5.28 -17.51
N VAL A 25 -3.96 4.15 -17.86
CA VAL A 25 -2.64 4.11 -18.51
C VAL A 25 -2.66 4.92 -19.80
N LYS A 26 -1.69 5.82 -19.95
CA LYS A 26 -1.56 6.73 -21.11
C LYS A 26 -0.11 6.82 -21.57
N ASN A 27 0.08 7.20 -22.83
CA ASN A 27 1.38 7.40 -23.46
C ASN A 27 2.34 6.20 -23.31
N VAL A 28 1.83 4.97 -23.47
CA VAL A 28 2.62 3.73 -23.29
C VAL A 28 3.88 3.75 -24.16
N GLU A 29 3.80 4.34 -25.35
CA GLU A 29 4.90 4.51 -26.29
C GLU A 29 6.07 5.37 -25.77
N LYS A 30 5.84 6.17 -24.72
CA LYS A 30 6.88 7.00 -24.08
C LYS A 30 7.58 6.29 -22.92
N TRP A 31 7.11 5.10 -22.54
CA TRP A 31 7.72 4.34 -21.47
C TRP A 31 8.95 3.57 -21.98
N ASN A 32 10.00 3.55 -21.17
CA ASN A 32 11.22 2.78 -21.45
C ASN A 32 11.07 1.28 -21.11
N SER A 33 9.96 0.89 -20.48
CA SER A 33 9.60 -0.48 -20.11
C SER A 33 8.08 -0.60 -20.12
N ASP A 34 7.53 -1.81 -20.16
CA ASP A 34 6.09 -2.00 -20.04
C ASP A 34 5.59 -1.38 -18.71
N PRO A 35 4.65 -0.42 -18.73
CA PRO A 35 4.15 0.22 -17.51
C PRO A 35 3.46 -0.74 -16.55
N LEU A 36 2.93 -1.87 -17.04
CA LEU A 36 2.19 -2.86 -16.24
C LEU A 36 3.08 -4.03 -15.76
N LEU A 37 4.36 -4.04 -16.14
CA LEU A 37 5.36 -4.99 -15.64
C LEU A 37 6.45 -4.22 -14.88
N PRO A 38 6.29 -4.00 -13.56
CA PRO A 38 7.19 -3.16 -12.80
C PRO A 38 8.63 -3.69 -12.83
N ILE A 39 9.59 -2.80 -13.09
CA ILE A 39 11.02 -3.13 -13.10
C ILE A 39 11.79 -2.35 -12.04
N SER A 40 12.76 -3.03 -11.41
CA SER A 40 13.73 -2.37 -10.54
C SER A 40 14.95 -1.95 -11.34
N ASN A 41 15.31 -0.66 -11.31
CA ASN A 41 16.48 -0.13 -11.99
C ASN A 41 17.11 1.01 -11.17
N ASN A 42 18.43 0.93 -10.92
CA ASN A 42 19.20 1.91 -10.16
C ASN A 42 18.53 2.33 -8.83
N GLY A 43 18.05 1.33 -8.06
CA GLY A 43 17.43 1.55 -6.75
C GLY A 43 16.02 2.17 -6.79
N LYS A 44 15.41 2.26 -7.97
CA LYS A 44 14.03 2.73 -8.15
C LYS A 44 13.16 1.63 -8.73
N LEU A 45 11.89 1.61 -8.35
CA LEU A 45 10.86 0.75 -8.94
C LEU A 45 10.04 1.60 -9.93
N PHE A 46 10.02 1.18 -11.20
CA PHE A 46 9.28 1.84 -12.26
C PHE A 46 8.10 0.97 -12.67
N GLY A 47 6.90 1.52 -12.61
CA GLY A 47 5.66 0.87 -13.01
C GLY A 47 4.49 1.82 -12.78
N TRP A 48 3.42 1.65 -13.55
CA TRP A 48 2.20 2.42 -13.39
C TRP A 48 1.56 2.12 -12.04
N GLY A 49 1.10 3.15 -11.34
CA GLY A 49 0.52 3.01 -10.02
C GLY A 49 1.51 2.70 -8.89
N VAL A 50 2.80 2.47 -9.16
CA VAL A 50 3.79 2.16 -8.12
C VAL A 50 3.84 3.28 -7.07
N ALA A 51 4.02 4.52 -7.50
CA ALA A 51 4.08 5.66 -6.59
C ALA A 51 2.70 6.10 -6.07
N ASP A 52 1.64 5.80 -6.83
CA ASP A 52 0.29 6.31 -6.60
C ASP A 52 -0.75 5.21 -6.87
N ASP A 53 -1.10 4.40 -5.88
CA ASP A 53 -0.58 4.36 -4.50
C ASP A 53 -0.17 2.93 -4.09
N LEU A 54 0.16 2.08 -5.08
CA LEU A 54 0.34 0.65 -4.84
C LEU A 54 1.52 0.32 -3.93
N ALA A 55 2.63 1.05 -4.03
CA ALA A 55 3.75 0.85 -3.11
C ALA A 55 3.38 1.28 -1.68
N GLY A 56 2.62 2.38 -1.52
CA GLY A 56 2.09 2.81 -0.23
C GLY A 56 1.17 1.75 0.38
N CYS A 57 0.28 1.20 -0.44
CA CYS A 57 -0.60 0.10 -0.06
C CYS A 57 0.17 -1.12 0.44
N ALA A 58 1.17 -1.57 -0.32
CA ALA A 58 1.98 -2.73 0.04
C ALA A 58 2.79 -2.49 1.33
N CYS A 59 3.39 -1.31 1.47
CA CYS A 59 4.14 -0.92 2.67
C CYS A 59 3.24 -0.91 3.91
N ALA A 60 2.02 -0.38 3.80
CA ALA A 60 1.08 -0.33 4.92
C ALA A 60 0.70 -1.74 5.43
N VAL A 61 0.42 -2.67 4.51
CA VAL A 61 0.09 -4.06 4.86
C VAL A 61 1.27 -4.74 5.57
N GLU A 62 2.48 -4.63 5.02
CA GLU A 62 3.66 -5.26 5.63
C GLU A 62 4.00 -4.63 6.99
N ALA A 63 3.87 -3.30 7.12
CA ALA A 63 4.08 -2.62 8.39
C ALA A 63 3.11 -3.11 9.49
N ILE A 64 1.83 -3.29 9.16
CA ILE A 64 0.84 -3.87 10.08
C ILE A 64 1.25 -5.29 10.47
N LYS A 65 1.60 -6.14 9.50
CA LYS A 65 2.01 -7.53 9.74
C LYS A 65 3.23 -7.62 10.67
N VAL A 66 4.31 -6.91 10.36
CA VAL A 66 5.53 -6.87 11.18
C VAL A 66 5.23 -6.34 12.59
N THR A 67 4.33 -5.35 12.70
CA THR A 67 3.93 -4.80 13.99
C THR A 67 3.17 -5.83 14.83
N LEU A 68 2.24 -6.57 14.22
CA LEU A 68 1.50 -7.68 14.86
C LEU A 68 2.43 -8.79 15.34
N ASP A 69 3.44 -9.15 14.55
CA ASP A 69 4.38 -10.22 14.88
C ASP A 69 5.29 -9.89 16.08
N ARG A 70 5.56 -8.60 16.33
CA ARG A 70 6.45 -8.15 17.42
C ARG A 70 5.84 -8.28 18.83
N LYS A 71 4.55 -8.63 18.96
CA LYS A 71 3.83 -8.91 20.24
C LYS A 71 3.95 -7.86 21.36
N ASN A 72 4.44 -6.64 21.07
CA ASN A 72 4.31 -5.51 21.98
C ASN A 72 2.87 -5.03 21.91
N GLY A 73 2.22 -4.74 23.05
CA GLY A 73 0.81 -4.34 23.09
C GLY A 73 0.51 -3.22 22.08
N ILE A 74 -0.19 -3.55 21.00
CA ILE A 74 -0.50 -2.66 19.89
C ILE A 74 -2.01 -2.52 19.75
N GLY A 75 -2.42 -1.33 19.33
CA GLY A 75 -3.82 -1.02 19.08
C GLY A 75 -4.38 -1.72 17.86
N ARG A 76 -5.67 -1.50 17.63
CA ARG A 76 -6.36 -1.96 16.43
C ARG A 76 -5.93 -1.11 15.23
N TYR A 77 -5.87 -1.72 14.05
CA TYR A 77 -5.62 -1.01 12.79
C TYR A 77 -6.78 -1.24 11.83
N ASN A 78 -7.28 -0.16 11.24
CA ASN A 78 -8.17 -0.20 10.09
C ASN A 78 -7.39 0.20 8.86
N PHE A 79 -7.53 -0.58 7.80
CA PHE A 79 -7.02 -0.22 6.49
C PHE A 79 -8.18 -0.06 5.52
N ARG A 80 -8.32 1.15 4.98
CA ARG A 80 -9.41 1.53 4.10
C ARG A 80 -8.89 1.89 2.73
N PHE A 81 -9.29 1.07 1.76
CA PHE A 81 -9.13 1.35 0.35
C PHE A 81 -10.34 2.08 -0.21
N ASN A 82 -10.09 3.18 -0.88
CA ASN A 82 -11.05 3.91 -1.71
C ASN A 82 -10.60 3.89 -3.18
N THR A 83 -11.47 4.31 -4.08
CA THR A 83 -11.11 4.58 -5.49
C THR A 83 -10.88 6.07 -5.69
N ILE A 84 -10.04 6.45 -6.65
CA ILE A 84 -9.87 7.84 -7.10
C ILE A 84 -10.96 8.26 -8.09
#